data_AF-A0A833H2S2-F1
#
_entry.id   AF-A0A833H2S2-F1
#
_cell.length_a   1.000
_cell.length_b   1.000
_cell.length_c   1.000
_cell.angle_alpha   90.00
_cell.angle_beta   90.00
_cell.angle_gamma   90.00
#
_symmetry.space_group_name_H-M   'P 1'
#
loop_
_entity.id
_entity.type
_entity.pdbx_description
1 polymer ?
#
loop_
_entity_poly.entity_id
_entity_poly.type
_entity_poly.pdbx_seq_one_letter_code
_entity_poly.pdbx_strand_id
1 'polypeptide(L)'
;MNKTIPESARPEARLPQILLPGAFFLSFTAGFINVVSFLGLFHQAISHTTGNVTRLAASVASGKYAEAQTLVLIVLCFMIGASVSGYITHDSQFKPGRRYGVLLMIESAFIISAASLLLQNSVYGEYLLSMACGLQNAMATSYSGAVVRTTHMTGIITDLGILIGQMLRNRKVPLLRFSLFSILLLGFLSGGSIGQVFFQRMGFFALYAPALWLFIAGLIYFLLRIFRWKAIAA
;
A
#
# COMPACT_ATOMS: atom_id res chain seq x y z
N MET A 1 35.28 6.81 16.91
CA MET A 1 35.50 5.66 16.02
C MET A 1 34.17 5.27 15.40
N ASN A 2 33.90 5.74 14.18
CA ASN A 2 32.64 5.55 13.48
C ASN A 2 32.54 4.08 13.02
N LYS A 3 31.84 3.22 13.75
CA LYS A 3 31.58 1.84 13.32
C LYS A 3 30.58 1.88 12.18
N THR A 4 31.07 2.06 10.96
CA THR A 4 30.30 1.78 9.74
C THR A 4 29.85 0.33 9.79
N ILE A 5 28.55 0.12 10.01
CA ILE A 5 27.90 -1.18 9.91
C ILE A 5 28.26 -1.77 8.54
N PRO A 6 28.79 -3.01 8.47
CA PRO A 6 29.11 -3.67 7.22
C PRO A 6 27.93 -3.63 6.26
N GLU A 7 28.17 -3.41 4.97
CA GLU A 7 27.09 -3.34 3.97
C GLU A 7 26.21 -4.62 3.98
N SER A 8 26.82 -5.78 4.26
CA SER A 8 26.15 -7.08 4.47
C SER A 8 25.28 -7.19 5.74
N ALA A 9 25.44 -6.25 6.68
CA ALA A 9 24.70 -6.19 7.95
C ALA A 9 23.58 -5.14 7.94
N ARG A 10 23.43 -4.38 6.86
CA ARG A 10 22.27 -3.48 6.69
C ARG A 10 21.04 -4.34 6.33
N PRO A 11 19.87 -4.13 6.96
CA PRO A 11 18.65 -4.87 6.61
C PRO A 11 18.26 -4.71 5.12
N GLU A 12 18.75 -3.64 4.49
CA GLU A 12 18.58 -3.30 3.07
C GLU A 12 19.33 -4.24 2.10
N ALA A 13 20.38 -4.94 2.55
CA ALA A 13 21.23 -5.78 1.69
C ALA A 13 20.62 -7.15 1.34
N ARG A 14 19.41 -7.45 1.83
CA ARG A 14 18.71 -8.72 1.61
C ARG A 14 17.27 -8.51 1.18
N LEU A 15 16.99 -7.60 0.24
CA LEU A 15 15.73 -7.71 -0.50
C LEU A 15 15.88 -8.83 -1.54
N PRO A 16 15.17 -9.97 -1.42
CA PRO A 16 15.15 -10.93 -2.49
C PRO A 16 14.47 -10.32 -3.72
N GLN A 17 15.05 -10.51 -4.91
CA GLN A 17 14.51 -10.01 -6.19
C GLN A 17 13.06 -10.47 -6.45
N ILE A 18 12.65 -11.59 -5.83
CA ILE A 18 11.28 -12.11 -5.86
C ILE A 18 10.23 -11.14 -5.30
N LEU A 19 10.64 -10.09 -4.59
CA LEU A 19 9.76 -9.06 -4.06
C LEU A 19 9.32 -8.05 -5.12
N LEU A 20 10.05 -7.91 -6.24
CA LEU A 20 9.79 -6.87 -7.24
C LEU A 20 8.41 -7.01 -7.92
N PRO A 21 7.96 -8.20 -8.38
CA PRO A 21 6.64 -8.34 -8.99
C PRO A 21 5.50 -8.06 -8.01
N GLY A 22 5.64 -8.52 -6.76
CA GLY A 22 4.66 -8.25 -5.71
C GLY A 22 4.62 -6.76 -5.33
N ALA A 23 5.78 -6.10 -5.27
CA ALA A 23 5.87 -4.66 -5.03
C ALA A 23 5.20 -3.86 -6.15
N PHE A 24 5.44 -4.21 -7.42
CA PHE A 24 4.76 -3.60 -8.56
C PHE A 24 3.24 -3.78 -8.42
N PHE A 25 2.78 -5.02 -8.23
CA PHE A 25 1.36 -5.36 -8.17
C PHE A 25 0.64 -4.61 -7.05
N LEU A 26 1.20 -4.60 -5.84
CA LEU A 26 0.60 -3.88 -4.71
C LEU A 26 0.63 -2.35 -4.91
N SER A 27 1.70 -1.81 -5.51
CA SER A 27 1.77 -0.38 -5.81
C SER A 27 0.76 0.00 -6.90
N PHE A 28 0.56 -0.89 -7.87
CA PHE A 28 -0.43 -0.77 -8.93
C PHE A 28 -1.85 -0.74 -8.40
N THR A 29 -2.24 -1.71 -7.56
CA THR A 29 -3.58 -1.73 -6.93
C THR A 29 -3.78 -0.51 -6.04
N ALA A 30 -2.75 -0.11 -5.28
CA ALA A 30 -2.79 1.12 -4.48
C ALA A 30 -3.02 2.37 -5.34
N GLY A 31 -2.28 2.53 -6.44
CA GLY A 31 -2.44 3.66 -7.36
C GLY A 31 -3.83 3.71 -7.97
N PHE A 32 -4.35 2.56 -8.41
CA PHE A 32 -5.69 2.43 -8.95
C PHE A 32 -6.75 2.87 -7.93
N ILE A 33 -6.73 2.28 -6.73
CA ILE A 33 -7.70 2.58 -5.66
C ILE A 33 -7.61 4.06 -5.29
N ASN A 34 -6.40 4.59 -5.14
CA ASN A 34 -6.20 5.97 -4.72
C ASN A 34 -6.76 6.99 -5.73
N VAL A 35 -6.60 6.76 -7.04
CA VAL A 35 -7.18 7.63 -8.07
C VAL A 35 -8.71 7.52 -8.10
N VAL A 36 -9.27 6.30 -7.97
CA VAL A 36 -10.73 6.12 -7.89
C VAL A 36 -11.30 6.85 -6.68
N SER A 37 -10.66 6.74 -5.51
CA SER A 37 -11.06 7.47 -4.31
C SER A 37 -10.92 8.97 -4.48
N PHE A 38 -9.79 9.44 -5.02
CA PHE A 38 -9.54 10.87 -5.22
C PHE A 38 -10.58 11.50 -6.15
N LEU A 39 -10.90 10.85 -7.27
CA LEU A 39 -11.89 11.39 -8.21
C LEU A 39 -13.32 11.26 -7.69
N GLY A 40 -13.64 10.21 -6.92
CA GLY A 40 -14.99 9.95 -6.42
C GLY A 40 -15.36 10.68 -5.14
N LEU A 41 -14.41 11.14 -4.34
CA LEU A 41 -14.64 11.67 -2.98
C LEU A 41 -14.15 13.11 -2.84
N PHE A 42 -14.54 14.00 -3.75
CA PHE A 42 -14.16 15.41 -3.71
C PHE A 42 -12.64 15.65 -3.61
N HIS A 43 -11.84 14.95 -4.42
CA HIS A 43 -10.38 15.08 -4.41
C HIS A 43 -9.71 14.61 -3.10
N GLN A 44 -10.35 13.68 -2.40
CA GLN A 44 -9.78 13.07 -1.20
C GLN A 44 -9.05 11.77 -1.54
N ALA A 45 -7.72 11.85 -1.54
CA ALA A 45 -6.88 10.67 -1.69
C ALA A 45 -6.76 9.95 -0.35
N ILE A 46 -7.54 8.89 -0.14
CA ILE A 46 -7.68 8.18 1.14
C ILE A 46 -6.33 7.68 1.67
N SER A 47 -5.40 7.32 0.79
CA SER A 47 -4.07 6.83 1.18
C SER A 47 -3.06 7.93 1.52
N HIS A 48 -3.37 9.20 1.26
CA HIS A 48 -2.48 10.34 1.53
C HIS A 48 -2.62 10.82 2.97
N THR A 49 -2.09 10.06 3.93
CA THR A 49 -2.19 10.37 5.36
C THR A 49 -1.65 11.76 5.69
N THR A 50 -0.50 12.18 5.12
CA THR A 50 0.04 13.54 5.32
C THR A 50 -0.95 14.61 4.88
N GLY A 51 -1.59 14.43 3.71
CA GLY A 51 -2.58 15.37 3.21
C GLY A 51 -3.83 15.42 4.08
N ASN A 52 -4.31 14.26 4.55
CA ASN A 52 -5.47 14.17 5.44
C ASN A 52 -5.20 14.83 6.81
N VAL A 53 -4.00 14.69 7.36
CA VAL A 53 -3.61 15.38 8.61
C VAL A 53 -3.53 16.90 8.40
N THR A 54 -2.97 17.36 7.28
CA THR A 54 -2.95 18.80 6.95
C THR A 54 -4.36 19.37 6.79
N ARG A 55 -5.25 18.66 6.08
CA ARG A 55 -6.65 19.06 5.95
C ARG A 55 -7.35 19.07 7.31
N LEU A 56 -7.11 18.06 8.14
CA LEU A 56 -7.68 17.99 9.48
C LEU A 56 -7.28 19.23 10.31
N ALA A 57 -6.00 19.57 10.32
CA ALA A 57 -5.51 20.76 11.02
C ALA A 57 -6.18 22.05 10.49
N ALA A 58 -6.30 22.19 9.17
CA ALA A 58 -6.96 23.33 8.55
C ALA A 58 -8.47 23.40 8.88
N SER A 59 -9.18 22.26 8.85
CA SER A 59 -10.61 22.17 9.18
C SER A 59 -10.87 22.52 10.64
N VAL A 60 -10.01 22.07 11.57
CA VAL A 60 -10.09 22.45 12.98
C VAL A 60 -9.86 23.94 13.15
N ALA A 61 -8.81 24.50 12.55
CA ALA A 61 -8.50 25.93 12.66
C ALA A 61 -9.60 26.82 12.05
N SER A 62 -10.29 26.34 11.01
CA SER A 62 -11.34 27.07 10.31
C SER A 62 -12.75 26.84 10.89
N GLY A 63 -12.88 26.09 11.99
CA GLY A 63 -14.19 25.77 12.61
C GLY A 63 -15.06 24.79 11.80
N LYS A 64 -14.50 24.10 10.80
CA LYS A 64 -15.19 23.10 9.97
C LYS A 64 -15.21 21.72 10.64
N TYR A 65 -15.88 21.63 11.78
CA TYR A 65 -15.81 20.43 12.64
C TYR A 65 -16.38 19.15 12.00
N ALA A 66 -17.37 19.26 11.11
CA ALA A 66 -17.90 18.09 10.39
C ALA A 66 -16.84 17.45 9.48
N GLU A 67 -16.09 18.26 8.71
CA GLU A 67 -14.99 17.77 7.88
C GLU A 67 -13.86 17.19 8.74
N ALA A 68 -13.53 17.88 9.85
CA ALA A 68 -12.53 17.40 10.80
C ALA A 68 -12.90 16.03 11.37
N GLN A 69 -14.16 15.81 11.74
CA GLN A 69 -14.63 14.51 12.25
C GLN A 69 -14.46 13.39 11.21
N THR A 70 -14.86 13.63 9.96
CA THR A 70 -14.66 12.67 8.86
C THR A 70 -13.18 12.34 8.66
N LEU A 71 -12.30 13.35 8.69
CA LEU A 71 -10.86 13.15 8.52
C LEU A 71 -10.23 12.37 9.68
N VAL A 72 -10.65 12.64 10.92
CA VAL A 72 -10.24 11.85 12.10
C VAL A 72 -10.62 10.39 11.93
N LEU A 73 -11.87 10.11 11.53
CA LEU A 73 -12.35 8.75 11.33
C LEU A 73 -11.58 8.03 10.20
N ILE A 74 -11.26 8.73 9.11
CA ILE A 74 -10.43 8.19 8.02
C ILE A 74 -9.05 7.79 8.54
N VAL A 75 -8.38 8.65 9.32
CA VAL A 75 -7.06 8.35 9.91
C VAL A 75 -7.14 7.17 10.88
N LEU A 76 -8.16 7.13 11.75
CA LEU A 76 -8.36 6.03 12.68
C LEU A 76 -8.63 4.70 11.96
N CYS A 77 -9.48 4.69 10.93
CA CYS A 77 -9.74 3.49 10.13
C CYS A 77 -8.48 2.99 9.41
N PHE A 78 -7.65 3.90 8.87
CA PHE A 78 -6.34 3.53 8.33
C PHE A 78 -5.47 2.86 9.39
N MET A 79 -5.38 3.45 10.59
CA MET A 79 -4.61 2.88 11.70
C MET A 79 -5.15 1.51 12.14
N ILE A 80 -6.47 1.32 12.17
CA ILE A 80 -7.09 0.03 12.47
C ILE A 80 -6.70 -1.00 11.42
N GLY A 81 -6.77 -0.66 10.12
CA GLY A 81 -6.35 -1.55 9.04
C GLY A 81 -4.88 -1.95 9.16
N ALA A 82 -4.01 -0.98 9.45
CA ALA A 82 -2.60 -1.23 9.71
C ALA A 82 -2.38 -2.14 10.94
N SER A 83 -3.18 -1.94 11.99
CA SER A 83 -3.14 -2.75 13.22
C SER A 83 -3.58 -4.19 12.97
N VAL A 84 -4.62 -4.40 12.15
CA VAL A 84 -5.05 -5.75 11.72
C VAL A 84 -3.93 -6.47 10.97
N SER A 85 -3.24 -5.75 10.07
CA SER A 85 -2.09 -6.29 9.32
C SER A 85 -0.92 -6.68 10.22
N GLY A 86 -0.57 -5.80 11.16
CA GLY A 86 0.47 -6.06 12.17
C GLY A 86 0.12 -7.22 13.09
N TYR A 87 -1.13 -7.28 13.55
CA TYR A 87 -1.64 -8.40 14.33
C TYR A 87 -1.57 -9.71 13.55
N ILE A 88 -1.95 -9.76 12.28
CA ILE A 88 -1.91 -11.02 11.52
C ILE A 88 -0.46 -11.46 11.24
N THR A 89 0.44 -10.53 10.94
CA THR A 89 1.82 -10.88 10.55
C THR A 89 2.69 -11.38 11.72
N HIS A 90 2.46 -10.99 12.98
CA HIS A 90 3.13 -11.40 14.26
C HIS A 90 4.67 -11.44 14.32
N ASP A 91 5.40 -11.60 13.22
CA ASP A 91 6.84 -11.79 13.20
C ASP A 91 7.57 -10.46 12.95
N SER A 92 8.51 -10.11 13.83
CA SER A 92 9.41 -8.96 13.67
C SER A 92 10.48 -9.15 12.58
N GLN A 93 10.55 -10.35 11.99
CA GLN A 93 11.47 -10.70 10.91
C GLN A 93 10.72 -11.30 9.72
N PHE A 94 11.18 -10.97 8.50
CA PHE A 94 10.59 -11.46 7.25
C PHE A 94 10.49 -12.99 7.23
N LYS A 95 9.26 -13.51 7.38
CA LYS A 95 8.92 -14.92 7.13
C LYS A 95 7.80 -14.99 6.10
N PRO A 96 8.06 -15.48 4.88
CA PRO A 96 7.03 -15.59 3.86
C PRO A 96 6.07 -16.75 4.19
N GLY A 97 5.06 -16.45 5.02
CA GLY A 97 4.01 -17.39 5.43
C GLY A 97 2.68 -17.17 4.72
N ARG A 98 1.74 -18.12 4.84
CA ARG A 98 0.40 -18.08 4.23
C ARG A 98 -0.44 -16.85 4.60
N ARG A 99 -0.07 -16.15 5.69
CA ARG A 99 -0.80 -15.03 6.27
C ARG A 99 -0.88 -13.81 5.35
N TYR A 100 0.11 -13.62 4.47
CA TYR A 100 0.06 -12.56 3.44
C TYR A 100 -1.09 -12.78 2.43
N GLY A 101 -1.38 -14.05 2.08
CA GLY A 101 -2.53 -14.37 1.22
C GLY A 101 -3.86 -14.08 1.93
N VAL A 102 -3.94 -14.33 3.23
CA VAL A 102 -5.11 -13.98 4.06
C VAL A 102 -5.33 -12.47 4.10
N LEU A 103 -4.26 -11.69 4.29
CA LEU A 103 -4.34 -10.22 4.29
C LEU A 103 -4.85 -9.66 2.97
N LEU A 104 -4.37 -10.18 1.83
CA LEU A 104 -4.88 -9.81 0.50
C LEU A 104 -6.37 -10.10 0.34
N MET A 105 -6.85 -11.23 0.86
CA MET A 105 -8.28 -11.58 0.82
C MET A 105 -9.12 -10.67 1.74
N ILE A 106 -8.61 -10.32 2.93
CA ILE A 106 -9.28 -9.36 3.84
C ILE A 106 -9.34 -7.97 3.18
N GLU A 107 -8.24 -7.53 2.58
CA GLU A 107 -8.18 -6.27 1.84
C GLU A 107 -9.23 -6.22 0.73
N SER A 108 -9.32 -7.29 -0.09
CA SER A 108 -10.34 -7.41 -1.11
C SER A 108 -11.75 -7.33 -0.52
N ALA A 109 -12.01 -7.96 0.63
CA ALA A 109 -13.33 -7.89 1.27
C ALA A 109 -13.68 -6.45 1.68
N PHE A 110 -12.73 -5.72 2.27
CA PHE A 110 -12.93 -4.30 2.59
C PHE A 110 -13.21 -3.46 1.35
N ILE A 111 -12.51 -3.69 0.23
CA ILE A 111 -12.74 -2.94 -1.01
C ILE A 111 -14.11 -3.26 -1.62
N ILE A 112 -14.53 -4.54 -1.62
CA ILE A 112 -15.86 -4.96 -2.10
C ILE A 112 -16.98 -4.30 -1.27
N SER A 113 -16.87 -4.37 0.05
CA SER A 113 -17.83 -3.74 0.95
C SER A 113 -17.83 -2.22 0.79
N ALA A 114 -16.66 -1.60 0.64
CA ALA A 114 -16.57 -0.18 0.40
C ALA A 114 -17.21 0.24 -0.93
N ALA A 115 -16.94 -0.47 -2.02
CA ALA A 115 -17.55 -0.21 -3.32
C ALA A 115 -19.09 -0.27 -3.24
N SER A 116 -19.64 -1.28 -2.55
CA SER A 116 -21.08 -1.44 -2.35
C SER A 116 -21.70 -0.27 -1.58
N LEU A 117 -21.01 0.24 -0.57
CA LEU A 117 -21.45 1.39 0.24
C LEU A 117 -21.32 2.71 -0.50
N LEU A 118 -20.24 2.92 -1.27
CA LEU A 118 -20.03 4.12 -2.07
C LEU A 118 -21.05 4.23 -3.20
N LEU A 119 -21.45 3.11 -3.82
CA LEU A 119 -22.54 3.07 -4.79
C LEU A 119 -23.89 3.48 -4.20
N GLN A 120 -24.04 3.40 -2.88
CA GLN A 120 -25.22 3.87 -2.13
C GLN A 120 -24.99 5.26 -1.51
N ASN A 121 -23.93 5.98 -1.91
CA ASN A 121 -23.53 7.29 -1.37
C ASN A 121 -23.28 7.29 0.16
N SER A 122 -22.83 6.15 0.71
CA SER A 122 -22.55 6.02 2.13
C SER A 122 -21.08 6.34 2.46
N VAL A 123 -20.87 7.29 3.39
CA VAL A 123 -19.54 7.69 3.89
C VAL A 123 -18.76 6.53 4.51
N TYR A 124 -19.44 5.48 4.99
CA TYR A 124 -18.79 4.29 5.54
C TYR A 124 -17.90 3.57 4.52
N GLY A 125 -18.17 3.74 3.22
CA GLY A 125 -17.31 3.22 2.16
C GLY A 125 -15.93 3.86 2.15
N GLU A 126 -15.82 5.15 2.47
CA GLU A 126 -14.52 5.86 2.58
C GLU A 126 -13.68 5.30 3.73
N TYR A 127 -14.34 5.00 4.86
CA TYR A 127 -13.70 4.45 6.04
C TYR A 127 -13.15 3.04 5.79
N LEU A 128 -13.91 2.20 5.09
CA LEU A 128 -13.47 0.86 4.71
C LEU A 128 -12.33 0.89 3.67
N LEU A 129 -12.37 1.78 2.68
CA LEU A 129 -11.22 1.97 1.79
C LEU A 129 -9.98 2.44 2.54
N SER A 130 -10.15 3.32 3.53
CA SER A 130 -9.05 3.77 4.39
C SER A 130 -8.44 2.61 5.16
N MET A 131 -9.29 1.75 5.72
CA MET A 131 -8.87 0.53 6.40
C MET A 131 -8.14 -0.43 5.45
N ALA A 132 -8.62 -0.63 4.23
CA ALA A 132 -7.95 -1.43 3.20
C ALA A 132 -6.55 -0.88 2.88
N CYS A 133 -6.43 0.43 2.62
CA CYS A 133 -5.15 1.08 2.36
C CYS A 133 -4.18 0.94 3.54
N GLY A 134 -4.66 1.13 4.77
CA GLY A 134 -3.85 0.94 5.98
C GLY A 134 -3.32 -0.49 6.12
N LEU A 135 -4.18 -1.47 5.85
CA LEU A 135 -3.83 -2.90 5.87
C LEU A 135 -2.76 -3.23 4.82
N GLN A 136 -2.93 -2.77 3.57
CA GLN A 136 -1.97 -3.01 2.48
C GLN A 136 -0.61 -2.38 2.79
N ASN A 137 -0.60 -1.13 3.28
CA ASN A 137 0.62 -0.42 3.60
C ASN A 137 1.41 -1.12 4.73
N ALA A 138 0.74 -1.55 5.79
CA ALA A 138 1.37 -2.30 6.87
C ALA A 138 1.82 -3.70 6.43
N MET A 139 1.07 -4.34 5.53
CA MET A 139 1.42 -5.64 4.96
C MET A 139 2.70 -5.52 4.12
N ALA A 140 2.77 -4.54 3.22
CA ALA A 140 3.94 -4.28 2.39
C ALA A 140 5.17 -3.88 3.23
N THR A 141 4.96 -3.10 4.30
CA THR A 141 6.02 -2.73 5.25
C THR A 141 6.58 -3.98 5.93
N SER A 142 5.73 -4.86 6.45
CA SER A 142 6.16 -6.10 7.11
C SER A 142 6.84 -7.06 6.13
N TYR A 143 6.29 -7.18 4.91
CA TYR A 143 6.84 -8.03 3.84
C TYR A 143 8.20 -7.58 3.34
N SER A 144 8.51 -6.28 3.43
CA SER A 144 9.79 -5.73 2.97
C SER A 144 10.81 -5.51 4.09
N GLY A 145 10.51 -5.90 5.33
CA GLY A 145 11.39 -5.62 6.47
C GLY A 145 11.50 -4.12 6.78
N ALA A 146 10.37 -3.41 6.69
CA ALA A 146 10.22 -1.96 6.86
C ALA A 146 10.82 -1.07 5.75
N VAL A 147 11.23 -1.65 4.62
CA VAL A 147 11.86 -0.88 3.53
C VAL A 147 10.84 -0.21 2.60
N VAL A 148 9.66 -0.81 2.40
CA VAL A 148 8.67 -0.38 1.39
C VAL A 148 7.33 -0.02 2.01
N ARG A 149 6.77 1.10 1.56
CA ARG A 149 5.36 1.48 1.74
C ARG A 149 4.77 1.79 0.36
N THR A 150 3.66 1.14 0.00
CA THR A 150 3.11 1.17 -1.37
C THR A 150 2.52 2.51 -1.80
N THR A 151 2.11 3.36 -0.85
CA THR A 151 1.45 4.66 -1.12
C THR A 151 2.31 5.86 -0.71
N HIS A 152 3.49 5.62 -0.12
CA HIS A 152 4.36 6.69 0.38
C HIS A 152 5.24 7.29 -0.75
N MET A 153 4.59 7.86 -1.76
CA MET A 153 5.26 8.33 -2.99
C MET A 153 6.26 9.47 -2.74
N THR A 154 6.01 10.36 -1.79
CA THR A 154 6.97 11.40 -1.40
C THR A 154 8.31 10.80 -0.95
N GLY A 155 8.26 9.74 -0.14
CA GLY A 155 9.46 9.02 0.28
C GLY A 155 10.17 8.34 -0.88
N ILE A 156 9.42 7.65 -1.75
CA ILE A 156 9.97 6.96 -2.93
C ILE A 156 10.68 7.94 -3.88
N ILE A 157 10.06 9.08 -4.18
CA ILE A 157 10.63 10.11 -5.05
C ILE A 157 11.88 10.72 -4.42
N THR A 158 11.85 11.01 -3.12
CA THR A 158 13.01 11.55 -2.39
C THR A 158 14.18 10.57 -2.42
N ASP A 159 13.93 9.30 -2.14
CA ASP A 159 14.95 8.25 -2.15
C ASP A 159 15.53 8.03 -3.55
N LEU A 160 14.70 8.04 -4.60
CA LEU A 160 15.18 8.01 -5.99
C LEU A 160 16.07 9.21 -6.29
N GLY A 161 15.67 10.42 -5.89
CA GLY A 161 16.46 11.63 -6.04
C GLY A 161 17.83 11.54 -5.35
N ILE A 162 17.87 10.99 -4.14
CA ILE A 162 19.13 10.73 -3.41
C ILE A 162 20.02 9.75 -4.18
N LEU A 163 19.47 8.64 -4.68
CA LEU A 163 20.22 7.64 -5.44
C LEU A 163 20.77 8.22 -6.75
N ILE A 164 19.96 8.98 -7.48
CA ILE A 164 20.40 9.68 -8.70
C ILE A 164 21.53 10.66 -8.36
N GLY A 165 21.39 11.45 -7.30
CA GLY A 165 22.45 12.36 -6.84
C GLY A 165 23.77 11.65 -6.48
N GLN A 166 23.69 10.44 -5.91
CA GLN A 166 24.86 9.60 -5.64
C GLN A 166 25.50 9.08 -6.94
N MET A 167 24.71 8.65 -7.92
CA MET A 167 25.19 8.22 -9.24
C MET A 167 25.91 9.34 -9.98
N LEU A 168 25.35 10.56 -9.96
CA LEU A 168 25.96 11.75 -10.56
C LEU A 168 27.33 12.09 -9.93
N ARG A 169 27.58 11.65 -8.69
CA ARG A 169 28.87 11.76 -8.00
C ARG A 169 29.77 10.54 -8.20
N ASN A 170 29.47 9.66 -9.16
CA ASN A 170 30.15 8.39 -9.41
C ASN A 170 30.26 7.49 -8.17
N ARG A 171 29.30 7.59 -7.23
CA ARG A 171 29.22 6.68 -6.08
C ARG A 171 28.51 5.40 -6.51
N LYS A 172 28.97 4.26 -5.98
CA LYS A 172 28.27 2.98 -6.15
C LYS A 172 26.91 3.07 -5.45
N VAL A 173 25.85 2.80 -6.20
CA VAL A 173 24.48 2.75 -5.68
C VAL A 173 23.94 1.32 -5.68
N PRO A 174 23.10 0.96 -4.71
CA PRO A 174 22.42 -0.33 -4.71
C PRO A 174 21.35 -0.38 -5.81
N LEU A 175 21.69 -0.94 -6.97
CA LEU A 175 20.81 -1.03 -8.15
C LEU A 175 19.46 -1.69 -7.86
N LEU A 176 19.43 -2.67 -6.96
CA LEU A 176 18.18 -3.32 -6.57
C LEU A 176 17.22 -2.36 -5.86
N ARG A 177 17.74 -1.48 -4.99
CA ARG A 177 16.95 -0.48 -4.28
C ARG A 177 16.44 0.59 -5.24
N PHE A 178 17.29 1.04 -6.17
CA PHE A 178 16.89 1.93 -7.25
C PHE A 178 15.77 1.34 -8.11
N SER A 179 15.92 0.08 -8.52
CA SER A 179 14.92 -0.66 -9.31
C SER A 179 13.61 -0.81 -8.55
N LEU A 180 13.66 -1.18 -7.25
CA LEU A 180 12.49 -1.30 -6.39
C LEU A 180 11.68 0.00 -6.32
N PHE A 181 12.33 1.13 -6.03
CA PHE A 181 11.65 2.42 -5.95
C PHE A 181 11.08 2.86 -7.31
N SER A 182 11.81 2.61 -8.39
CA SER A 182 11.33 2.88 -9.75
C SER A 182 10.09 2.05 -10.08
N ILE A 183 10.11 0.76 -9.75
CA ILE A 183 8.99 -0.16 -9.96
C ILE A 183 7.77 0.22 -9.12
N LEU A 184 7.96 0.64 -7.87
CA LEU A 184 6.87 1.13 -7.04
C LEU A 184 6.24 2.39 -7.64
N LEU A 185 7.07 3.36 -8.06
CA LEU A 185 6.58 4.59 -8.70
C LEU A 185 5.82 4.29 -10.00
N LEU A 186 6.40 3.47 -10.88
CA LEU A 186 5.77 3.07 -12.15
C LEU A 186 4.49 2.27 -11.92
N GLY A 187 4.48 1.36 -10.94
CA GLY A 187 3.29 0.61 -10.54
C GLY A 187 2.16 1.55 -10.12
N PHE A 188 2.44 2.48 -9.21
CA PHE A 188 1.44 3.43 -8.74
C PHE A 188 0.91 4.34 -9.86
N LEU A 189 1.79 4.87 -10.72
CA LEU A 189 1.41 5.73 -11.84
C LEU A 189 0.57 4.99 -12.89
N SER A 190 0.97 3.77 -13.26
CA SER A 190 0.23 2.95 -14.23
C SER A 190 -1.11 2.50 -13.66
N GLY A 191 -1.14 2.09 -12.38
CA GLY A 191 -2.35 1.75 -11.65
C GLY A 191 -3.32 2.92 -11.58
N GLY A 192 -2.83 4.11 -11.23
CA GLY A 192 -3.64 5.34 -11.20
C GLY A 192 -4.18 5.73 -12.58
N SER A 193 -3.34 5.64 -13.62
CA SER A 193 -3.75 5.91 -15.01
C SER A 193 -4.88 4.97 -15.46
N ILE A 194 -4.76 3.67 -15.19
CA ILE A 194 -5.79 2.69 -15.52
C ILE A 194 -7.02 2.87 -14.65
N GLY A 195 -6.84 3.17 -13.36
CA GLY A 195 -7.91 3.49 -12.41
C GLY A 195 -8.75 4.68 -12.85
N GLN A 196 -8.12 5.73 -13.37
CA GLN A 196 -8.83 6.87 -13.95
C GLN A 196 -9.72 6.46 -15.13
N VAL A 197 -9.17 5.67 -16.07
CA VAL A 197 -9.93 5.20 -17.24
C VAL A 197 -11.13 4.36 -16.81
N PHE A 198 -10.96 3.50 -15.79
CA PHE A 198 -12.07 2.73 -15.22
C PHE A 198 -13.09 3.65 -14.55
N PHE A 199 -12.65 4.55 -13.68
CA PHE A 199 -13.54 5.47 -12.96
C PHE A 199 -14.40 6.30 -13.91
N GLN A 200 -13.83 6.82 -15.00
CA GLN A 200 -14.59 7.59 -16.00
C GLN A 200 -15.71 6.77 -16.68
N ARG A 201 -15.53 5.45 -16.82
CA ARG A 201 -16.51 4.58 -17.50
C ARG A 201 -17.55 3.98 -16.57
N MET A 202 -17.17 3.68 -15.33
CA MET A 202 -17.99 2.87 -14.42
C MET A 202 -18.09 3.42 -12.98
N GLY A 203 -17.52 4.59 -12.69
CA GLY A 203 -17.55 5.19 -11.35
C GLY A 203 -16.99 4.25 -10.28
N PHE A 204 -17.68 4.13 -9.14
CA PHE A 204 -17.25 3.27 -8.04
C PHE A 204 -17.27 1.76 -8.34
N PHE A 205 -17.96 1.31 -9.41
CA PHE A 205 -17.83 -0.09 -9.85
C PHE A 205 -16.39 -0.44 -10.24
N ALA A 206 -15.55 0.56 -10.57
CA ALA A 206 -14.13 0.38 -10.83
C ALA A 206 -13.39 -0.34 -9.68
N LEU A 207 -13.83 -0.16 -8.43
CA LEU A 207 -13.19 -0.75 -7.25
C LEU A 207 -13.30 -2.28 -7.19
N TYR A 208 -14.26 -2.89 -7.89
CA TYR A 208 -14.35 -4.35 -7.96
C TYR A 208 -13.18 -4.97 -8.73
N ALA A 209 -12.57 -4.25 -9.67
CA ALA A 209 -11.42 -4.73 -10.43
C ALA A 209 -10.18 -4.99 -9.55
N PRO A 210 -9.64 -3.99 -8.80
CA PRO A 210 -8.51 -4.24 -7.90
C PRO A 210 -8.88 -5.21 -6.77
N ALA A 211 -10.13 -5.22 -6.29
CA ALA A 211 -10.57 -6.21 -5.31
C ALA A 211 -10.43 -7.64 -5.85
N LEU A 212 -10.95 -7.91 -7.05
CA LEU A 212 -10.86 -9.23 -7.68
C LEU A 212 -9.39 -9.65 -7.90
N TRP A 213 -8.54 -8.74 -8.37
CA TRP A 213 -7.12 -9.03 -8.56
C TRP A 213 -6.43 -9.38 -7.23
N LEU A 214 -6.69 -8.61 -6.17
CA LEU A 214 -6.14 -8.86 -4.84
C LEU A 214 -6.64 -10.20 -4.27
N PHE A 215 -7.92 -10.52 -4.45
CA PHE A 215 -8.48 -11.80 -4.01
C PHE A 215 -7.82 -12.99 -4.71
N ILE A 216 -7.70 -12.94 -6.04
CA ILE A 216 -7.06 -14.00 -6.83
C ILE A 216 -5.59 -14.14 -6.42
N ALA A 217 -4.86 -13.04 -6.30
CA ALA A 217 -3.47 -13.05 -5.86
C ALA A 217 -3.33 -13.64 -4.44
N GLY A 218 -4.22 -13.25 -3.53
CA GLY A 218 -4.28 -13.76 -2.16
C GLY A 218 -4.55 -15.27 -2.10
N LEU A 219 -5.53 -15.74 -2.86
CA LEU A 219 -5.89 -17.15 -2.95
C LEU A 219 -4.75 -17.99 -3.54
N ILE A 220 -4.17 -17.55 -4.66
CA ILE A 220 -3.02 -18.23 -5.28
C ILE A 220 -1.86 -18.31 -4.29
N TYR A 221 -1.51 -17.19 -3.65
CA TYR A 221 -0.40 -17.15 -2.69
C TYR A 221 -0.67 -18.06 -1.47
N PHE A 222 -1.89 -18.07 -0.96
CA PHE A 222 -2.31 -18.94 0.14
C PHE A 222 -2.19 -20.42 -0.23
N LEU A 223 -2.72 -20.82 -1.38
CA LEU A 223 -2.66 -22.20 -1.87
C LEU A 223 -1.22 -22.65 -2.11
N LEU A 224 -0.41 -21.85 -2.81
CA LEU A 224 1.00 -22.16 -3.07
C LEU A 224 1.79 -22.39 -1.78
N ARG A 225 1.50 -21.62 -0.73
CA ARG A 225 2.16 -21.79 0.57
C ARG A 225 1.65 -23.00 1.35
N ILE A 226 0.38 -23.40 1.19
CA ILE A 226 -0.14 -24.65 1.76
C ILE A 226 0.52 -25.86 1.09
N PHE A 227 0.58 -25.89 -0.25
CA PHE A 227 1.13 -27.03 -0.97
C PHE A 227 2.65 -27.16 -0.78
N ARG A 228 3.40 -26.05 -0.77
CA ARG A 228 4.85 -26.08 -0.46
C ARG A 228 5.14 -26.54 0.98
N TRP A 229 4.26 -26.24 1.94
CA TRP A 229 4.40 -26.76 3.30
C TRP A 229 4.19 -28.28 3.37
N LYS A 230 3.16 -28.79 2.69
CA LYS A 230 2.89 -30.24 2.62
C LYS A 230 4.01 -31.02 1.93
N ALA A 231 4.63 -30.45 0.88
CA ALA A 231 5.73 -31.09 0.16
C ALA A 231 7.07 -31.12 0.91
N ILE A 232 7.24 -30.29 1.96
CA ILE A 232 8.44 -30.29 2.82
C ILE A 232 8.22 -31.17 4.07
N ALA A 233 6.96 -31.40 4.44
CA ALA A 233 6.57 -32.22 5.59
C ALA A 233 6.30 -33.70 5.24
N ALA A 234 6.44 -34.08 3.97
CA ALA A 234 6.35 -35.45 3.45
C ALA A 234 7.74 -35.92 3.03
#